data_AF-D7CF42-F1
#
_entry.id   AF-D7CF42-F1
#
_cell.length_a   1.000
_cell.length_b   1.000
_cell.length_c   1.000
_cell.angle_alpha   90.00
_cell.angle_beta   90.00
_cell.angle_gamma   90.00
#
_symmetry.space_group_name_H-M   'P 1'
#
loop_
_entity.id
_entity.type
_entity.pdbx_description
1 polymer ?
#
loop_
_entity_poly.entity_id
_entity_poly.type
_entity_poly.pdbx_seq_one_letter_code
_entity_poly.pdbx_strand_id
1 'polypeptide(L)'
;MLFRSLMTSHNPGRDIYNADAANALPAVVAEALLYTRPGVLELLPALPEQWDKGRITGIRGRGGICVHELDWDLSGLTATVTVTSDTTQDVTLISRRGMTSVSTSAHIGPSDQGPHSRNISLTAGQRTRITVSLPTSGARLAGPAPAGPATSPH
;
A
#
# COMPACT_ATOMS: atom_id res chain seq x y z
N MET A 1 -25.84 0.50 -9.80
CA MET A 1 -25.19 0.71 -8.48
C MET A 1 -25.12 2.19 -8.09
N LEU A 2 -24.82 3.14 -8.98
CA LEU A 2 -24.68 4.57 -8.61
C LEU A 2 -25.82 5.45 -9.14
N PHE A 3 -26.34 6.36 -8.32
CA PHE A 3 -27.22 7.45 -8.73
C PHE A 3 -26.46 8.54 -9.51
N ARG A 4 -27.18 9.44 -10.18
CA ARG A 4 -26.56 10.60 -10.87
C ARG A 4 -25.84 11.55 -9.90
N SER A 5 -26.21 11.53 -8.62
CA SER A 5 -25.54 12.23 -7.52
C SER A 5 -24.24 11.58 -7.06
N LEU A 6 -23.84 10.45 -7.67
CA LEU A 6 -22.72 9.58 -7.24
C LEU A 6 -22.95 8.86 -5.91
N MET A 7 -24.13 8.99 -5.31
CA MET A 7 -24.49 8.18 -4.15
C MET A 7 -24.71 6.72 -4.57
N THR A 8 -24.46 5.80 -3.65
CA THR A 8 -24.63 4.36 -3.89
C THR A 8 -26.06 3.90 -3.63
N SER A 9 -26.46 2.83 -4.32
CA SER A 9 -27.71 2.12 -4.09
C SER A 9 -27.45 0.81 -3.39
N HIS A 10 -28.29 0.42 -2.43
CA HIS A 10 -28.16 -0.87 -1.74
C HIS A 10 -28.34 -2.05 -2.71
N ASN A 11 -29.32 -1.93 -3.61
CA ASN A 11 -29.67 -2.96 -4.58
C ASN A 11 -29.39 -2.49 -6.02
N PRO A 12 -29.32 -3.41 -7.00
CA PRO A 12 -29.43 -3.08 -8.43
C PRO A 12 -30.70 -2.24 -8.72
N GLY A 13 -30.76 -1.57 -9.88
CA GLY A 13 -31.91 -0.73 -10.26
C GLY A 13 -31.79 0.74 -9.87
N ARG A 14 -31.10 1.06 -8.75
CA ARG A 14 -31.01 2.41 -8.16
C ARG A 14 -32.31 2.84 -7.48
N ASP A 15 -32.88 1.94 -6.68
CA ASP A 15 -34.16 2.17 -6.02
C ASP A 15 -34.01 2.64 -4.57
N ILE A 16 -32.91 2.26 -3.89
CA ILE A 16 -32.71 2.53 -2.46
C ILE A 16 -31.35 3.20 -2.25
N TYR A 17 -31.38 4.48 -1.89
CA TYR A 17 -30.19 5.23 -1.47
C TYR A 17 -29.50 4.56 -0.27
N ASN A 18 -28.19 4.40 -0.35
CA ASN A 18 -27.38 3.84 0.73
C ASN A 18 -26.00 4.50 0.74
N ALA A 19 -25.47 4.78 1.94
CA ALA A 19 -24.22 5.50 2.12
C ALA A 19 -23.01 4.58 2.37
N ASP A 20 -23.23 3.29 2.63
CA ASP A 20 -22.18 2.40 3.13
C ASP A 20 -21.05 2.27 2.12
N ALA A 21 -21.38 1.94 0.87
CA ALA A 21 -20.39 1.84 -0.19
C ALA A 21 -19.78 3.21 -0.54
N ALA A 22 -20.58 4.27 -0.63
CA ALA A 22 -20.08 5.63 -0.91
C ALA A 22 -19.05 6.09 0.15
N ASN A 23 -19.26 5.76 1.42
CA ASN A 23 -18.35 6.12 2.51
C ASN A 23 -17.16 5.15 2.65
N ALA A 24 -17.31 3.88 2.26
CA ALA A 24 -16.24 2.89 2.33
C ALA A 24 -15.25 2.97 1.15
N LEU A 25 -15.74 3.30 -0.05
CA LEU A 25 -14.94 3.31 -1.28
C LEU A 25 -13.66 4.15 -1.19
N PRO A 26 -13.65 5.38 -0.62
CA PRO A 26 -12.42 6.15 -0.46
C PRO A 26 -11.36 5.42 0.38
N ALA A 27 -11.78 4.76 1.46
CA ALA A 27 -10.88 3.99 2.33
C ALA A 27 -10.32 2.76 1.59
N VAL A 28 -11.17 2.04 0.84
CA VAL A 28 -10.75 0.90 0.02
C VAL A 28 -9.71 1.32 -1.02
N VAL A 29 -9.91 2.45 -1.70
CA VAL A 29 -8.94 2.98 -2.66
C VAL A 29 -7.64 3.38 -1.97
N ALA A 30 -7.71 4.06 -0.82
CA ALA A 30 -6.52 4.44 -0.06
C ALA A 30 -5.72 3.20 0.40
N GLU A 31 -6.39 2.19 0.95
CA GLU A 31 -5.74 0.96 1.44
C GLU A 31 -5.19 0.08 0.31
N ALA A 32 -5.76 0.13 -0.90
CA ALA A 32 -5.20 -0.53 -2.07
C ALA A 32 -3.86 0.09 -2.53
N LEU A 33 -3.68 1.39 -2.28
CA LEU A 33 -2.49 2.15 -2.65
C LEU A 33 -1.44 2.18 -1.53
N LEU A 34 -1.87 2.21 -0.28
CA LEU A 34 -1.00 2.35 0.88
C LEU A 34 -1.63 1.66 2.09
N TYR A 35 -0.89 0.73 2.70
CA TYR A 35 -1.32 0.09 3.93
C TYR A 35 -0.35 0.40 5.07
N THR A 36 -0.89 0.67 6.25
CA THR A 36 -0.11 0.94 7.46
C THR A 36 -0.74 0.26 8.66
N ARG A 37 0.11 -0.18 9.57
CA ARG A 37 -0.23 -0.66 10.92
C ARG A 37 1.00 -0.48 11.81
N PRO A 38 0.91 -0.62 13.14
CA PRO A 38 2.09 -0.55 14.00
C PRO A 38 3.23 -1.43 13.45
N GLY A 39 4.38 -0.80 13.22
CA GLY A 39 5.59 -1.44 12.68
C GLY A 39 5.61 -1.74 11.18
N VAL A 40 4.58 -1.38 10.39
CA VAL A 40 4.54 -1.68 8.95
C VAL A 40 4.08 -0.51 8.10
N LEU A 41 4.80 -0.30 7.00
CA LEU A 41 4.48 0.63 5.92
C LEU A 41 4.55 -0.14 4.59
N GLU A 42 3.41 -0.45 3.99
CA GLU A 42 3.34 -1.23 2.76
C GLU A 42 2.87 -0.35 1.59
N LEU A 43 3.68 -0.30 0.53
CA LEU A 43 3.42 0.49 -0.66
C LEU A 43 2.74 -0.35 -1.74
N LEU A 44 1.70 0.21 -2.35
CA LEU A 44 1.00 -0.34 -3.52
C LEU A 44 0.57 -1.81 -3.34
N PRO A 45 0.00 -2.22 -2.18
CA PRO A 45 -0.30 -3.64 -1.90
C PRO A 45 -1.28 -4.26 -2.89
N ALA A 46 -2.19 -3.46 -3.45
CA ALA A 46 -3.23 -3.90 -4.37
C ALA A 46 -3.51 -2.85 -5.47
N LEU A 47 -2.46 -2.18 -5.96
CA LEU A 47 -2.56 -1.19 -7.05
C LEU A 47 -3.30 -1.79 -8.26
N PRO A 48 -4.44 -1.22 -8.70
CA PRO A 48 -5.14 -1.63 -9.90
C PRO A 48 -4.23 -1.65 -11.13
N GLU A 49 -4.39 -2.64 -12.00
CA GLU A 49 -3.50 -2.85 -13.15
C GLU A 49 -3.56 -1.72 -14.18
N GLN A 50 -4.62 -0.90 -14.16
CA GLN A 50 -4.79 0.24 -15.06
C GLN A 50 -4.07 1.52 -14.58
N TRP A 51 -3.50 1.53 -13.37
CA TRP A 51 -2.92 2.71 -12.75
C TRP A 51 -1.39 2.67 -12.77
N ASP A 52 -0.82 2.79 -13.97
CA ASP A 52 0.64 2.73 -14.16
C ASP A 52 1.39 3.90 -13.51
N LYS A 53 0.72 5.03 -13.32
CA LYS A 53 1.28 6.23 -12.72
C LYS A 53 0.22 6.96 -11.92
N GLY A 54 0.61 7.55 -10.79
CA GLY A 54 -0.31 8.34 -9.99
C GLY A 54 0.30 8.89 -8.72
N ARG A 55 -0.54 9.62 -7.99
CA ARG A 55 -0.20 10.24 -6.72
C ARG A 55 -1.41 10.28 -5.79
N ILE A 56 -1.16 10.05 -4.50
CA ILE A 56 -2.13 10.27 -3.43
C ILE A 56 -1.46 11.04 -2.29
N THR A 57 -2.19 11.94 -1.64
CA THR A 57 -1.65 12.84 -0.60
C THR A 57 -2.53 12.87 0.64
N GLY A 58 -1.93 13.21 1.79
CA GLY A 58 -2.68 13.52 3.01
C GLY A 58 -3.30 12.32 3.72
N ILE A 59 -2.74 11.12 3.57
CA ILE A 59 -3.25 9.92 4.23
C ILE A 59 -2.77 9.89 5.69
N ARG A 60 -3.70 9.73 6.61
CA ARG A 60 -3.40 9.40 8.02
C ARG A 60 -3.41 7.89 8.19
N GLY A 61 -2.22 7.31 8.24
CA GLY A 61 -2.02 5.88 8.46
C GLY A 61 -2.14 5.48 9.93
N ARG A 62 -2.27 4.18 10.17
CA ARG A 62 -2.20 3.59 11.51
C ARG A 62 -0.74 3.49 11.97
N GLY A 63 -0.54 3.40 13.28
CA GLY A 63 0.81 3.35 13.87
C GLY A 63 1.49 4.71 14.01
N GLY A 64 0.73 5.82 13.98
CA GLY A 64 1.29 7.17 14.11
C GLY A 64 2.08 7.62 12.88
N ILE A 65 1.72 7.13 11.69
CA ILE A 65 2.39 7.48 10.43
C ILE A 65 1.47 8.41 9.63
N CYS A 66 1.89 9.65 9.45
CA CYS A 66 1.28 10.57 8.49
C CYS A 66 1.98 10.44 7.15
N VAL A 67 1.25 10.07 6.10
CA VAL A 67 1.77 10.04 4.73
C VAL A 67 1.35 11.32 4.02
N HIS A 68 2.33 12.18 3.77
CA HIS A 68 2.13 13.44 3.05
C HIS A 68 1.83 13.17 1.58
N GLU A 69 2.58 12.24 0.99
CA GLU A 69 2.50 11.91 -0.43
C GLU A 69 3.00 10.48 -0.67
N LEU A 70 2.31 9.75 -1.55
CA LEU A 70 2.81 8.57 -2.25
C LEU A 70 2.64 8.84 -3.75
N ASP A 71 3.76 8.80 -4.47
CA ASP A 71 3.82 8.92 -5.93
C ASP A 71 4.39 7.63 -6.51
N TRP A 72 3.86 7.16 -7.63
CA TRP A 72 4.37 5.98 -8.32
C TRP A 72 4.40 6.17 -9.82
N ASP A 73 5.41 5.56 -10.45
CA ASP A 73 5.57 5.45 -11.89
C ASP A 73 6.14 4.06 -12.19
N LEU A 74 5.28 3.15 -12.66
CA LEU A 74 5.68 1.77 -12.97
C LEU A 74 6.59 1.72 -14.20
N SER A 75 6.44 2.64 -15.15
CA SER A 75 7.32 2.72 -16.32
C SER A 75 8.71 3.24 -15.94
N GLY A 76 8.75 4.19 -15.00
CA GLY A 76 9.96 4.68 -14.36
C GLY A 76 10.49 3.76 -13.25
N LEU A 77 9.81 2.65 -12.96
CA LEU A 77 10.15 1.67 -11.93
C LEU A 77 10.34 2.30 -10.54
N THR A 78 9.49 3.25 -10.15
CA THR A 78 9.64 3.94 -8.87
C THR A 78 8.33 4.04 -8.09
N ALA A 79 8.46 3.96 -6.77
CA ALA A 79 7.43 4.39 -5.82
C ALA A 79 8.11 5.24 -4.75
N THR A 80 7.64 6.47 -4.56
CA THR A 80 8.20 7.39 -3.56
C THR A 80 7.15 7.80 -2.55
N VAL A 81 7.44 7.56 -1.28
CA VAL A 81 6.57 7.95 -0.17
C VAL A 81 7.27 8.99 0.70
N THR A 82 6.52 9.99 1.15
CA THR A 82 6.99 10.99 2.11
C THR A 82 6.13 10.90 3.36
N VAL A 83 6.75 10.58 4.49
CA VAL A 83 6.07 10.31 5.76
C VAL A 83 6.60 11.17 6.89
N THR A 84 5.78 11.36 7.92
CA THR A 84 6.20 11.79 9.25
C THR A 84 5.66 10.80 10.26
N SER A 85 6.51 10.41 11.21
CA SER A 85 6.11 9.56 12.32
C SER A 85 5.86 10.42 13.56
N ASP A 86 4.82 10.11 14.33
CA ASP A 86 4.51 10.78 15.59
C ASP A 86 5.51 10.38 16.70
N THR A 87 6.15 9.21 16.57
CA THR A 87 7.15 8.68 17.50
C THR A 87 8.41 8.23 16.76
N THR A 88 9.52 8.07 17.48
CA THR A 88 10.70 7.40 16.92
C THR A 88 10.40 5.90 16.91
N GLN A 89 10.38 5.29 15.73
CA GLN A 89 10.00 3.88 15.55
C GLN A 89 10.66 3.26 14.33
N ASP A 90 10.90 1.95 14.40
CA ASP A 90 11.26 1.16 13.22
C ASP A 90 10.00 0.66 12.52
N VAL A 91 9.99 0.76 11.20
CA VAL A 91 8.93 0.19 10.36
C VAL A 91 9.52 -0.76 9.34
N THR A 92 8.86 -1.88 9.10
CA THR A 92 9.13 -2.70 7.93
C THR A 92 8.43 -2.05 6.72
N LEU A 93 9.23 -1.50 5.82
CA LEU A 93 8.83 -1.05 4.49
C LEU A 93 8.63 -2.28 3.60
N ILE A 94 7.46 -2.42 2.99
CA ILE A 94 7.10 -3.58 2.15
C ILE A 94 6.68 -3.10 0.75
N SER A 95 7.12 -3.81 -0.28
CA SER A 95 6.59 -3.72 -1.65
C SER A 95 6.42 -5.12 -2.23
N ARG A 96 5.18 -5.59 -2.40
CA ARG A 96 4.88 -6.93 -2.98
C ARG A 96 5.33 -7.08 -4.43
N ARG A 97 5.55 -5.95 -5.12
CA ARG A 97 6.12 -5.89 -6.47
C ARG A 97 7.63 -6.13 -6.48
N GLY A 98 8.26 -6.22 -5.31
CA GLY A 98 9.71 -6.30 -5.14
C GLY A 98 10.36 -4.94 -4.91
N MET A 99 11.63 -4.99 -4.49
CA MET A 99 12.48 -3.81 -4.29
C MET A 99 13.91 -4.11 -4.76
N THR A 100 14.37 -3.40 -5.77
CA THR A 100 15.76 -3.48 -6.25
C THR A 100 16.67 -2.64 -5.37
N SER A 101 16.22 -1.44 -5.00
CA SER A 101 16.92 -0.55 -4.08
C SER A 101 15.95 0.35 -3.33
N VAL A 102 16.42 0.93 -2.22
CA VAL A 102 15.69 1.93 -1.45
C VAL A 102 16.64 3.08 -1.17
N SER A 103 16.20 4.31 -1.45
CA SER A 103 16.93 5.55 -1.19
C SER A 103 16.17 6.39 -0.18
N THR A 104 16.84 6.80 0.90
CA THR A 104 16.29 7.62 1.98
C THR A 104 17.43 8.21 2.81
N SER A 105 17.16 9.28 3.54
CA SER A 105 18.08 9.81 4.57
C SER A 105 17.96 9.09 5.92
N ALA A 106 16.90 8.30 6.11
CA ALA A 106 16.71 7.50 7.32
C ALA A 106 17.65 6.29 7.34
N HIS A 107 17.92 5.77 8.54
CA HIS A 107 18.66 4.51 8.67
C HIS A 107 17.86 3.36 8.05
N ILE A 108 18.54 2.53 7.26
CA ILE A 108 17.96 1.38 6.56
C ILE A 108 18.72 0.11 6.90
N GLY A 109 17.98 -0.97 7.16
CA GLY A 109 18.52 -2.29 7.42
C GLY A 109 17.81 -3.40 6.63
N PRO A 110 18.39 -4.61 6.60
CA PRO A 110 17.70 -5.79 6.10
C PRO A 110 16.45 -6.09 6.94
N SER A 111 15.54 -6.88 6.37
CA SER A 111 14.35 -7.37 7.05
C SER A 111 14.25 -8.89 6.88
N ASP A 112 13.74 -9.56 7.92
CA ASP A 112 13.59 -11.02 7.95
C ASP A 112 12.48 -11.53 7.01
N GLN A 113 11.67 -10.63 6.44
CA GLN A 113 10.62 -10.97 5.49
C GLN A 113 11.15 -11.14 4.06
N GLY A 114 12.45 -10.91 3.83
CA GLY A 114 13.11 -11.17 2.57
C GLY A 114 13.24 -9.93 1.66
N PRO A 115 13.61 -10.11 0.37
CA PRO A 115 14.13 -9.04 -0.48
C PRO A 115 13.11 -7.95 -0.82
N HIS A 116 11.82 -8.25 -0.68
CA HIS A 116 10.70 -7.35 -0.92
C HIS A 116 10.37 -6.45 0.29
N SER A 117 11.22 -6.47 1.32
CA SER A 117 11.05 -5.72 2.57
C SER A 117 12.38 -5.10 3.06
N ARG A 118 12.31 -3.97 3.77
CA ARG A 118 13.46 -3.31 4.43
C ARG A 118 13.01 -2.70 5.76
N ASN A 119 13.86 -2.72 6.76
CA ASN A 119 13.58 -2.02 8.02
C ASN A 119 14.07 -0.57 7.90
N ILE A 120 13.21 0.39 8.25
CA ILE A 120 13.50 1.83 8.17
C ILE A 120 13.26 2.44 9.56
N SER A 121 14.26 3.15 10.09
CA SER A 121 14.15 3.86 11.36
C SER A 121 13.62 5.27 11.12
N LEU A 122 12.38 5.53 11.53
CA LEU A 122 11.76 6.84 11.46
C LEU A 122 11.98 7.60 12.77
N THR A 123 12.36 8.88 12.68
CA THR A 123 12.49 9.76 13.84
C THR A 123 11.21 10.57 14.03
N ALA A 124 10.76 10.70 15.29
CA ALA A 124 9.58 11.47 15.64
C ALA A 124 9.61 12.88 15.04
N GLY A 125 8.51 13.32 14.43
CA GLY A 125 8.33 14.65 13.87
C GLY A 125 9.16 14.96 12.62
N GLN A 126 10.11 14.10 12.23
CA GLN A 126 10.90 14.30 11.03
C GLN A 126 10.14 13.86 9.78
N ARG A 127 10.24 14.65 8.71
CA ARG A 127 9.72 14.29 7.40
C ARG A 127 10.76 13.46 6.66
N THR A 128 10.44 12.20 6.41
CA THR A 128 11.30 11.23 5.75
C THR A 128 10.76 10.92 4.36
N ARG A 129 11.59 11.13 3.33
CA ARG A 129 11.30 10.71 1.95
C ARG A 129 12.00 9.39 1.66
N ILE A 130 11.24 8.42 1.16
CA ILE A 130 11.70 7.08 0.86
C ILE A 130 11.33 6.76 -0.58
N THR A 131 12.32 6.54 -1.44
CA THR A 131 12.14 6.11 -2.83
C THR A 131 12.51 4.64 -2.96
N VAL A 132 11.58 3.83 -3.44
CA VAL A 132 11.75 2.42 -3.76
C VAL A 132 11.91 2.28 -5.27
N SER A 133 13.02 1.66 -5.71
CA SER A 133 13.18 1.23 -7.09
C SER A 133 12.55 -0.16 -7.26
N LEU A 134 11.60 -0.27 -8.17
CA LEU A 134 10.86 -1.48 -8.49
C LEU A 134 11.66 -2.33 -9.50
N PRO A 135 11.49 -3.66 -9.50
CA PRO A 135 12.07 -4.51 -10.53
C PRO A 135 11.31 -4.35 -11.86
N THR A 136 12.01 -4.55 -12.98
CA THR A 136 11.39 -4.70 -14.30
C THR A 136 10.39 -5.86 -14.29
N SER A 137 9.23 -5.67 -14.92
CA SER A 137 8.11 -6.62 -14.96
C SER A 137 8.57 -8.05 -15.27
N GLY A 138 8.59 -8.89 -14.24
CA GLY A 138 9.04 -10.29 -14.29
C GLY A 138 8.96 -11.00 -12.93
N ALA A 139 8.96 -10.25 -11.82
CA ALA A 139 8.87 -10.82 -10.47
C ALA A 139 7.58 -10.36 -9.76
N ARG A 140 6.42 -10.83 -10.21
CA ARG A 140 5.23 -10.83 -9.34
C ARG A 140 5.48 -11.97 -8.35
N LEU A 141 5.71 -11.67 -7.06
CA LEU A 141 5.80 -12.71 -6.04
C LEU A 141 4.46 -13.47 -6.05
N ALA A 142 4.50 -14.74 -6.45
CA ALA A 142 3.33 -15.61 -6.40
C ALA A 142 2.81 -15.64 -4.95
N GLY A 143 1.50 -15.45 -4.79
CA GLY A 143 0.86 -15.68 -3.49
C GLY A 143 1.09 -17.14 -3.03
N PRO A 144 0.87 -17.45 -1.74
CA PRO A 144 0.94 -18.83 -1.28
C PRO A 144 0.03 -19.71 -2.14
N ALA A 145 0.59 -20.81 -2.65
CA ALA A 145 -0.15 -21.76 -3.47
C ALA A 145 -1.39 -22.27 -2.70
N PRO A 146 -2.56 -22.40 -3.35
CA PRO A 146 -3.73 -22.98 -2.70
C PRO A 146 -3.37 -24.40 -2.22
N ALA A 147 -3.72 -24.71 -0.97
CA ALA A 147 -3.54 -26.05 -0.42
C ALA A 147 -4.21 -27.07 -1.36
N GLY A 148 -3.42 -28.04 -1.83
CA GLY A 148 -3.91 -29.11 -2.69
C GLY A 148 -5.03 -29.90 -2.00
N PRO A 149 -5.93 -30.54 -2.76
CA PRO A 149 -7.05 -31.27 -2.19
C PRO A 149 -6.54 -32.38 -1.26
N ALA A 150 -7.05 -32.38 -0.03
CA ALA A 150 -6.80 -33.43 0.95
C ALA A 150 -7.34 -34.75 0.40
N THR A 151 -6.44 -35.69 0.09
CA THR A 151 -6.80 -37.07 -0.22
C THR A 151 -7.19 -37.76 1.08
N SER A 152 -8.48 -38.04 1.26
CA SER A 152 -8.96 -38.93 2.32
C SER A 152 -8.58 -40.38 2.00
N PRO A 153 -7.99 -41.14 2.94
CA PRO A 153 -7.84 -42.58 2.77
C PRO A 153 -9.19 -43.28 3.04
N HIS A 154 -9.52 -44.23 2.16
CA HIS A 154 -10.51 -45.28 2.39
C HIS A 154 -9.86 -46.45 3.15
#